data_AF-A0A952D410-F1
#
_entry.id   AF-A0A952D410-F1
#
_cell.length_a   1.000
_cell.length_b   1.000
_cell.length_c   1.000
_cell.angle_alpha   90.00
_cell.angle_beta   90.00
_cell.angle_gamma   90.00
#
_symmetry.space_group_name_H-M   'P 1'
#
loop_
_entity.id
_entity.type
_entity.pdbx_description
1 polymer ?
#
loop_
_entity_poly.entity_id
_entity_poly.type
_entity_poly.pdbx_seq_one_letter_code
_entity_poly.pdbx_strand_id
1 'polypeptide(L)'
;MNEAVSLPAILGRSRSALARAVTMFENDRPGADELHAGLASHLGRAHVVGITGAPGAGKSTLIDALLGAFVARGRSVAVVAVDPSSPVSGGAILGDRVRMGDAASHDDVFVRSLSSRGHLGGLSRAAGRIIDLFDAAGFDVVLVETVGTGQSEVEIREFADTKIVVCPPGLGDEVQSIKAGILEIADILVVNKADSPIARRTYDDMRALSRLRRRPEWSVPVLRTVATTGEGIDELVDALGEHAKAAGKGTRLARRAGMAAGTAASGGASSNAAASSDSPTGPKRAPAAHASDDELFEAMRAWRAAGKGVALATVVRTWGSSPRAEGSLLAVEQGGGFLGSVSGGCVEGAVISEALEVIADGKPRMLEFGVSDEQAWEVGLACGGKVQVYVERVG
;
A
#
# COMPACT_ATOMS: atom_id res chain seq x y z
N MET A 1 -21.45 13.76 26.65
CA MET A 1 -20.20 14.10 27.37
C MET A 1 -19.03 13.73 26.47
N ASN A 2 -18.30 14.71 25.94
CA ASN A 2 -17.02 14.46 25.28
C ASN A 2 -16.02 14.08 26.38
N GLU A 3 -15.69 12.80 26.52
CA GLU A 3 -14.55 12.41 27.36
C GLU A 3 -13.27 12.84 26.62
N ALA A 4 -12.77 14.02 26.97
CA ALA A 4 -11.46 14.48 26.51
C ALA A 4 -10.40 13.44 26.91
N VAL A 5 -9.59 12.99 25.95
CA VAL A 5 -8.50 12.07 26.23
C VAL A 5 -7.37 12.83 26.90
N SER A 6 -6.98 12.41 28.10
CA SER A 6 -5.93 13.06 28.89
C SER A 6 -4.53 12.80 28.31
N LEU A 7 -3.81 13.87 27.96
CA LEU A 7 -2.42 13.79 27.50
C LEU A 7 -1.49 13.13 28.55
N PRO A 8 -1.53 13.49 29.85
CA PRO A 8 -0.80 12.75 30.88
C PRO A 8 -1.08 11.23 30.90
N ALA A 9 -2.34 10.82 30.67
CA ALA A 9 -2.68 9.40 30.63
C ALA A 9 -2.10 8.69 29.38
N ILE A 10 -2.02 9.38 28.25
CA ILE A 10 -1.33 8.90 27.04
C ILE A 10 0.17 8.74 27.31
N LEU A 11 0.82 9.77 27.87
CA LEU A 11 2.25 9.76 28.18
C LEU A 11 2.60 8.70 29.25
N GLY A 12 1.65 8.33 30.11
CA GLY A 12 1.75 7.22 31.05
C GLY A 12 1.41 5.85 30.45
N ARG A 13 1.28 5.70 29.12
CA ARG A 13 0.89 4.47 28.41
C ARG A 13 -0.39 3.80 28.92
N SER A 14 -1.37 4.57 29.40
CA SER A 14 -2.67 4.01 29.80
C SER A 14 -3.37 3.36 28.59
N ARG A 15 -3.60 2.04 28.65
CA ARG A 15 -4.19 1.28 27.53
C ARG A 15 -5.56 1.84 27.10
N SER A 16 -6.39 2.27 28.05
CA SER A 16 -7.70 2.87 27.77
C SER A 16 -7.58 4.26 27.13
N ALA A 17 -6.62 5.07 27.58
CA ALA A 17 -6.36 6.38 26.98
C ALA A 17 -5.83 6.24 25.54
N LEU A 18 -4.88 5.33 25.32
CA LEU A 18 -4.35 5.03 23.98
C LEU A 18 -5.46 4.52 23.04
N ALA A 19 -6.28 3.56 23.48
CA ALA A 19 -7.39 3.06 22.67
C ALA A 19 -8.43 4.14 22.32
N ARG A 20 -8.73 5.05 23.26
CA ARG A 20 -9.62 6.19 23.02
C ARG A 20 -9.00 7.21 22.05
N ALA A 21 -7.72 7.53 22.20
CA ALA A 21 -7.00 8.41 21.27
C ALA A 21 -6.95 7.83 19.85
N VAL A 22 -6.68 6.53 19.73
CA VAL A 22 -6.76 5.81 18.44
C VAL A 22 -8.15 5.96 17.83
N THR A 23 -9.21 5.67 18.59
CA THR A 23 -10.60 5.80 18.12
C THR A 23 -10.92 7.23 17.69
N MET A 24 -10.40 8.22 18.41
CA MET A 24 -10.56 9.64 18.14
C MET A 24 -9.88 10.05 16.84
N PHE A 25 -8.64 9.61 16.60
CA PHE A 25 -7.91 9.86 15.35
C PHE A 25 -8.49 9.10 14.16
N GLU A 26 -8.89 7.85 14.34
CA GLU A 26 -9.50 7.07 13.27
C GLU A 26 -10.79 7.73 12.78
N ASN A 27 -11.63 8.23 13.67
CA ASN A 27 -12.95 8.79 13.31
C ASN A 27 -12.95 10.31 13.16
N ASP A 28 -11.78 10.95 13.15
CA ASP A 28 -11.59 12.41 13.08
C ASP A 28 -12.53 13.16 14.03
N ARG A 29 -12.66 12.68 15.28
CA ARG A 29 -13.63 13.24 16.23
C ARG A 29 -13.19 14.65 16.68
N PRO A 30 -14.13 15.53 17.09
CA PRO A 30 -13.81 16.86 17.60
C PRO A 30 -12.72 16.82 18.68
N GLY A 31 -11.71 17.70 18.54
CA GLY A 31 -10.52 17.76 19.39
C GLY A 31 -9.35 16.89 18.95
N ALA A 32 -9.49 16.08 17.89
CA ALA A 32 -8.40 15.23 17.40
C ALA A 32 -7.17 16.04 16.99
N ASP A 33 -7.37 17.19 16.34
CA ASP A 33 -6.27 18.08 15.94
C ASP A 33 -5.56 18.69 17.14
N GLU A 34 -6.31 19.14 18.15
CA GLU A 34 -5.77 19.70 19.40
C GLU A 34 -4.96 18.64 20.17
N LEU A 35 -5.49 17.42 20.25
CA LEU A 35 -4.80 16.30 20.87
C LEU A 35 -3.50 15.98 20.13
N HIS A 36 -3.54 15.88 18.79
CA HIS A 36 -2.36 15.59 17.98
C HIS A 36 -1.31 16.70 18.09
N ALA A 37 -1.72 17.97 18.09
CA ALA A 37 -0.84 19.11 18.31
C ALA A 37 -0.13 19.03 19.68
N GLY A 38 -0.85 18.60 20.73
CA GLY A 38 -0.28 18.37 22.06
C GLY A 38 0.79 17.28 22.13
N LEU A 39 0.83 16.37 21.16
CA LEU A 39 1.85 15.32 21.07
C LEU A 39 3.19 15.83 20.53
N ALA A 40 3.21 16.96 19.81
CA ALA A 40 4.35 17.40 19.01
C ALA A 40 5.67 17.52 19.81
N SER A 41 5.61 17.97 21.07
CA SER A 41 6.78 18.11 21.95
C SER A 41 7.30 16.78 22.52
N HIS A 42 6.64 15.67 22.23
CA HIS A 42 6.96 14.35 22.75
C HIS A 42 7.40 13.36 21.64
N LEU A 43 7.46 13.79 20.39
CA LEU A 43 7.83 12.94 19.25
C LEU A 43 9.36 12.75 19.11
N GLY A 44 9.75 11.73 18.36
CA GLY A 44 11.15 11.42 18.02
C GLY A 44 11.84 10.46 19.00
N ARG A 45 11.08 9.80 19.87
CA ARG A 45 11.60 8.89 20.93
C ARG A 45 11.64 7.44 20.45
N ALA A 46 10.54 7.00 19.83
CA ALA A 46 10.40 5.65 19.31
C ALA A 46 11.21 5.45 18.03
N HIS A 47 11.69 4.22 17.83
CA HIS A 47 12.18 3.79 16.52
C HIS A 47 11.00 3.29 15.69
N VAL A 48 10.63 4.01 14.63
CA VAL A 48 9.51 3.60 13.77
C VAL A 48 10.01 2.74 12.63
N VAL A 49 9.55 1.49 12.59
CA VAL A 49 9.96 0.47 11.61
C VAL A 49 8.78 0.13 10.72
N GLY A 50 8.92 0.40 9.43
CA GLY A 50 7.95 0.02 8.42
C GLY A 50 8.26 -1.34 7.82
N ILE A 51 7.25 -2.19 7.67
CA ILE A 51 7.35 -3.53 7.09
C ILE A 51 6.40 -3.62 5.90
N THR A 52 6.96 -3.85 4.72
CA THR A 52 6.21 -4.03 3.47
C THR A 52 6.68 -5.27 2.71
N GLY A 53 5.96 -5.66 1.67
CA GLY A 53 6.22 -6.86 0.89
C GLY A 53 4.94 -7.49 0.34
N ALA A 54 5.11 -8.36 -0.66
CA ALA A 54 4.01 -9.01 -1.35
C ALA A 54 3.05 -9.76 -0.39
N PRO A 55 1.77 -9.95 -0.77
CA PRO A 55 0.87 -10.82 -0.04
C PRO A 55 1.46 -12.22 0.09
N GLY A 56 1.26 -12.89 1.23
CA GLY A 56 1.82 -14.22 1.46
C GLY A 56 3.32 -14.29 1.78
N ALA A 57 4.06 -13.17 1.77
CA ALA A 57 5.47 -13.11 2.18
C ALA A 57 5.70 -13.42 3.67
N GLY A 58 4.63 -13.46 4.48
CA GLY A 58 4.68 -13.77 5.91
C GLY A 58 4.99 -12.57 6.80
N LYS A 59 4.55 -11.37 6.42
CA LYS A 59 4.75 -10.11 7.17
C LYS A 59 4.15 -10.16 8.58
N SER A 60 2.87 -10.50 8.72
CA SER A 60 2.21 -10.59 10.04
C SER A 60 2.89 -11.61 10.96
N THR A 61 3.32 -12.77 10.42
CA THR A 61 4.10 -13.76 11.18
C THR A 61 5.48 -13.24 11.58
N LEU A 62 6.15 -12.49 10.69
CA LEU A 62 7.42 -11.86 11.00
C LEU A 62 7.28 -10.78 12.08
N ILE A 63 6.19 -10.01 12.06
CA ILE A 63 5.85 -9.03 13.09
C ILE A 63 5.64 -9.69 14.44
N ASP A 64 4.91 -10.81 14.49
CA ASP A 64 4.70 -11.57 15.72
C ASP A 64 6.03 -12.07 16.32
N ALA A 65 6.91 -12.61 15.47
CA ALA A 65 8.24 -13.04 15.90
C ALA A 65 9.11 -11.86 16.40
N LEU A 66 9.05 -10.71 15.72
CA LEU A 66 9.73 -9.49 16.14
C LEU A 66 9.20 -8.97 17.48
N LEU A 67 7.88 -9.02 17.71
CA LEU A 67 7.28 -8.66 18.99
C LEU A 67 7.88 -9.49 20.12
N GLY A 68 7.91 -10.82 19.96
CA GLY A 68 8.52 -11.72 20.93
C GLY A 68 9.97 -11.37 21.22
N ALA A 69 10.77 -11.15 20.18
CA ALA A 69 12.19 -10.80 20.32
C ALA A 69 12.42 -9.44 21.00
N PHE A 70 11.63 -8.42 20.68
CA PHE A 70 11.73 -7.11 21.34
C PHE A 70 11.30 -7.18 22.81
N VAL A 71 10.20 -7.87 23.13
CA VAL A 71 9.73 -8.06 24.50
C VAL A 71 10.78 -8.82 25.32
N ALA A 72 11.38 -9.87 24.77
CA ALA A 72 12.46 -10.61 25.42
C ALA A 72 13.69 -9.73 25.73
N ARG A 73 13.89 -8.66 24.96
CA ARG A 73 14.94 -7.65 25.16
C ARG A 73 14.47 -6.47 26.05
N GLY A 74 13.33 -6.59 26.71
CA GLY A 74 12.77 -5.57 27.60
C GLY A 74 12.33 -4.29 26.88
N ARG A 75 11.99 -4.38 25.59
CA ARG A 75 11.54 -3.25 24.78
C ARG A 75 10.03 -3.23 24.69
N SER A 76 9.46 -2.04 24.85
CA SER A 76 8.04 -1.78 24.61
C SER A 76 7.76 -1.60 23.12
N VAL A 77 6.69 -2.24 22.61
CA VAL A 77 6.39 -2.26 21.18
C VAL A 77 4.93 -1.92 20.91
N ALA A 78 4.70 -0.98 20.00
CA ALA A 78 3.39 -0.76 19.41
C ALA A 78 3.35 -1.29 17.97
N VAL A 79 2.21 -1.85 17.54
CA VAL A 79 1.97 -2.29 16.17
C VAL A 79 0.80 -1.53 15.58
N VAL A 80 1.04 -0.93 14.42
CA VAL A 80 0.02 -0.33 13.55
C VAL A 80 -0.06 -1.18 12.29
N ALA A 81 -0.98 -2.13 12.28
CA ALA A 81 -1.26 -2.95 11.11
C ALA A 81 -2.27 -2.22 10.22
N VAL A 82 -1.97 -2.08 8.93
CA VAL A 82 -2.90 -1.50 7.97
C VAL A 82 -3.46 -2.61 7.10
N ASP A 83 -4.77 -2.82 7.23
CA ASP A 83 -5.51 -3.88 6.58
C ASP A 83 -6.45 -3.32 5.50
N PRO A 84 -6.76 -4.09 4.45
CA PRO A 84 -7.85 -3.76 3.56
C PRO A 84 -9.17 -3.67 4.34
N SER A 85 -10.08 -2.82 3.87
CA SER A 85 -11.33 -2.52 4.57
C SER A 85 -12.40 -3.57 4.33
N SER A 86 -13.08 -3.97 5.39
CA SER A 86 -14.21 -4.88 5.37
C SER A 86 -15.33 -4.31 4.51
N PRO A 87 -15.77 -5.03 3.47
CA PRO A 87 -16.90 -4.61 2.64
C PRO A 87 -18.21 -4.50 3.44
N VAL A 88 -18.29 -5.19 4.59
CA VAL A 88 -19.51 -5.31 5.39
C VAL A 88 -19.53 -4.30 6.55
N SER A 89 -18.40 -4.13 7.25
CA SER A 89 -18.34 -3.30 8.46
C SER A 89 -17.56 -1.99 8.30
N GLY A 90 -16.82 -1.81 7.20
CA GLY A 90 -15.86 -0.70 7.03
C GLY A 90 -14.64 -0.74 7.96
N GLY A 91 -14.58 -1.70 8.90
CA GLY A 91 -13.43 -1.99 9.75
C GLY A 91 -12.35 -2.80 9.03
N ALA A 92 -11.27 -3.23 9.70
CA ALA A 92 -10.26 -4.08 9.06
C ALA A 92 -10.86 -5.46 8.73
N ILE A 93 -10.61 -6.01 7.53
CA ILE A 93 -11.14 -7.34 7.11
C ILE A 93 -10.64 -8.45 8.04
N LEU A 94 -9.36 -8.41 8.37
CA LEU A 94 -8.71 -9.36 9.24
C LEU A 94 -8.32 -8.60 10.48
N GLY A 95 -8.99 -8.86 11.60
CA GLY A 95 -8.44 -8.49 12.89
C GLY A 95 -7.16 -9.30 13.09
N ASP A 96 -6.02 -8.78 12.63
CA ASP A 96 -4.71 -9.44 12.70
C ASP A 96 -4.28 -9.75 14.15
N ARG A 97 -5.00 -9.21 15.14
CA ARG A 97 -5.00 -9.67 16.54
C ARG A 97 -5.30 -11.17 16.70
N VAL A 98 -6.00 -11.83 15.76
CA VAL A 98 -6.27 -13.28 15.80
C VAL A 98 -5.07 -14.10 15.32
N ARG A 99 -4.10 -13.48 14.63
CA ARG A 99 -2.89 -14.15 14.10
C ARG A 99 -1.63 -13.90 14.92
N MET A 100 -1.62 -12.89 15.79
CA MET A 100 -0.50 -12.62 16.69
C MET A 100 -0.63 -13.47 17.95
N GLY A 101 0.41 -14.24 18.26
CA GLY A 101 0.44 -15.20 19.37
C GLY A 101 0.52 -14.53 20.74
N ASP A 102 1.00 -15.29 21.74
CA ASP A 102 1.00 -14.87 23.15
C ASP A 102 1.72 -13.53 23.40
N ALA A 103 2.70 -13.16 22.56
CA ALA A 103 3.44 -11.89 22.67
C ALA A 103 2.54 -10.65 22.58
N ALA A 104 1.43 -10.70 21.82
CA ALA A 104 0.49 -9.59 21.69
C ALA A 104 -0.30 -9.29 22.98
N SER A 105 -0.31 -10.22 23.94
CA SER A 105 -0.97 -10.07 25.23
C SER A 105 -0.10 -9.39 26.29
N HIS A 106 1.21 -9.25 26.04
CA HIS A 106 2.15 -8.64 26.98
C HIS A 106 1.78 -7.19 27.31
N ASP A 107 2.05 -6.73 28.53
CA ASP A 107 1.67 -5.39 28.98
C ASP A 107 2.42 -4.27 28.26
N ASP A 108 3.67 -4.54 27.87
CA ASP A 108 4.48 -3.63 27.05
C ASP A 108 4.17 -3.67 25.55
N VAL A 109 3.15 -4.42 25.13
CA VAL A 109 2.73 -4.52 23.73
C VAL A 109 1.38 -3.86 23.51
N PHE A 110 1.26 -3.05 22.46
CA PHE A 110 -0.02 -2.49 22.02
C PHE A 110 -0.23 -2.73 20.53
N VAL A 111 -1.28 -3.47 20.16
CA VAL A 111 -1.59 -3.80 18.77
C VAL A 111 -2.86 -3.10 18.33
N ARG A 112 -2.80 -2.44 17.16
CA ARG A 112 -3.96 -1.89 16.47
C ARG A 112 -3.94 -2.20 14.98
N SER A 113 -5.02 -2.81 14.49
CA SER A 113 -5.34 -2.88 13.06
C SER A 113 -6.18 -1.67 12.63
N LEU A 114 -5.81 -1.05 11.51
CA LEU A 114 -6.49 0.07 10.86
C LEU A 114 -7.07 -0.42 9.53
N SER A 115 -8.28 0.03 9.17
CA SER A 115 -8.84 -0.22 7.84
C SER A 115 -8.44 0.88 6.85
N SER A 116 -8.07 0.50 5.64
CA SER A 116 -7.63 1.43 4.59
C SER A 116 -8.68 2.44 4.10
N ARG A 117 -9.94 2.25 4.49
CA ARG A 117 -11.18 2.96 4.15
C ARG A 117 -11.31 3.47 2.71
N GLY A 118 -10.70 2.79 1.74
CA GLY A 118 -10.81 3.14 0.31
C GLY A 118 -10.30 4.53 -0.06
N HIS A 119 -9.51 5.19 0.80
CA HIS A 119 -8.97 6.53 0.56
C HIS A 119 -7.44 6.52 0.63
N LEU A 120 -6.79 6.91 -0.47
CA LEU A 120 -5.34 7.12 -0.58
C LEU A 120 -4.77 8.18 0.39
N GLY A 121 -5.61 8.96 1.08
CA GLY A 121 -5.18 10.09 1.95
C GLY A 121 -5.75 10.14 3.37
N GLY A 122 -6.88 9.46 3.64
CA GLY A 122 -7.51 9.48 4.97
C GLY A 122 -6.87 8.51 5.95
N LEU A 123 -6.47 7.34 5.44
CA LEU A 123 -5.71 6.33 6.18
C LEU A 123 -4.31 6.83 6.54
N SER A 124 -3.60 7.46 5.60
CA SER A 124 -2.25 7.99 5.85
C SER A 124 -2.28 9.09 6.93
N ARG A 125 -3.33 9.91 7.00
CA ARG A 125 -3.53 10.87 8.10
C ARG A 125 -3.76 10.17 9.45
N ALA A 126 -4.71 9.25 9.53
CA ALA A 126 -5.02 8.54 10.79
C ALA A 126 -3.84 7.68 11.25
N ALA A 127 -3.22 6.91 10.34
CA ALA A 127 -2.03 6.11 10.60
C ALA A 127 -0.87 6.99 11.10
N GLY A 128 -0.59 8.12 10.44
CA GLY A 128 0.42 9.07 10.88
C GLY A 128 0.18 9.60 12.30
N ARG A 129 -1.07 9.99 12.62
CA ARG A 129 -1.44 10.45 13.98
C ARG A 129 -1.30 9.35 15.03
N ILE A 130 -1.63 8.11 14.67
CA ILE A 130 -1.54 6.95 15.56
C ILE A 130 -0.08 6.52 15.78
N ILE A 131 0.77 6.62 14.75
CA ILE A 131 2.22 6.42 14.89
C ILE A 131 2.81 7.49 15.82
N ASP A 132 2.44 8.75 15.61
CA ASP A 132 2.87 9.86 16.46
C ASP A 132 2.36 9.72 17.90
N LEU A 133 1.16 9.16 18.10
CA LEU A 133 0.62 8.80 19.42
C LEU A 133 1.51 7.82 20.16
N PHE A 134 1.90 6.71 19.51
CA PHE A 134 2.74 5.70 20.15
C PHE A 134 4.18 6.19 20.38
N ASP A 135 4.71 7.01 19.48
CA ASP A 135 5.99 7.68 19.67
C ASP A 135 5.94 8.61 20.90
N ALA A 136 4.94 9.49 20.98
CA ALA A 136 4.74 10.40 22.11
C ALA A 136 4.52 9.67 23.44
N ALA A 137 3.79 8.55 23.41
CA ALA A 137 3.55 7.70 24.57
C ALA A 137 4.83 6.98 25.06
N GLY A 138 5.94 7.08 24.32
CA GLY A 138 7.24 6.58 24.76
C GLY A 138 7.45 5.09 24.58
N PHE A 139 6.79 4.47 23.58
CA PHE A 139 7.17 3.13 23.15
C PHE A 139 8.60 3.13 22.60
N ASP A 140 9.36 2.06 22.84
CA ASP A 140 10.72 1.94 22.30
C ASP A 140 10.71 1.79 20.78
N VAL A 141 9.75 0.99 20.28
CA VAL A 141 9.60 0.60 18.88
C VAL A 141 8.14 0.72 18.45
N VAL A 142 7.91 1.24 17.25
CA VAL A 142 6.59 1.22 16.59
C VAL A 142 6.75 0.47 15.27
N LEU A 143 6.12 -0.71 15.17
CA LEU A 143 6.07 -1.51 13.94
C LEU A 143 4.85 -1.08 13.11
N VAL A 144 5.06 -0.82 11.82
CA VAL A 144 4.00 -0.38 10.90
C VAL A 144 3.93 -1.36 9.74
N GLU A 145 2.83 -2.09 9.63
CA GLU A 145 2.58 -2.99 8.50
C GLU A 145 1.72 -2.30 7.45
N THR A 146 2.09 -2.43 6.18
CA THR A 146 1.30 -1.95 5.04
C THR A 146 0.53 -3.07 4.35
N VAL A 147 -0.57 -2.69 3.68
CA VAL A 147 -1.31 -3.57 2.78
C VAL A 147 -0.41 -4.01 1.60
N GLY A 148 -0.41 -5.30 1.26
CA GLY A 148 0.43 -5.88 0.21
C GLY A 148 0.01 -5.57 -1.24
N THR A 149 -0.70 -4.48 -1.51
CA THR A 149 -1.30 -4.19 -2.82
C THR A 149 -0.63 -3.01 -3.53
N GLY A 150 0.69 -3.06 -3.76
CA GLY A 150 1.46 -2.23 -4.71
C GLY A 150 1.42 -0.69 -4.62
N GLN A 151 0.56 -0.11 -3.77
CA GLN A 151 0.33 1.33 -3.61
C GLN A 151 0.74 1.82 -2.21
N SER A 152 0.92 0.91 -1.25
CA SER A 152 1.27 1.23 0.13
C SER A 152 2.78 1.44 0.38
N GLU A 153 3.60 1.23 -0.65
CA GLU A 153 5.06 1.36 -0.59
C GLU A 153 5.51 2.83 -0.55
N VAL A 154 4.73 3.73 -1.15
CA VAL A 154 4.98 5.17 -1.07
C VAL A 154 4.67 5.70 0.33
N GLU A 155 3.65 5.15 1.00
CA GLU A 155 3.24 5.59 2.34
C GLU A 155 4.28 5.19 3.41
N ILE A 156 4.82 3.98 3.34
CA ILE A 156 5.82 3.52 4.34
C ILE A 156 7.09 4.36 4.31
N ARG A 157 7.42 4.92 3.15
CA ARG A 157 8.50 5.89 3.01
C ARG A 157 8.24 7.09 3.91
N GLU A 158 7.02 7.58 4.05
CA GLU A 158 6.75 8.79 4.85
C GLU A 158 6.77 8.54 6.36
N PHE A 159 6.33 7.36 6.78
CA PHE A 159 6.03 7.10 8.20
C PHE A 159 7.12 6.34 8.96
N ALA A 160 8.08 5.71 8.28
CA ALA A 160 9.10 4.90 8.95
C ALA A 160 10.48 5.54 8.96
N ASP A 161 11.20 5.39 10.07
CA ASP A 161 12.63 5.69 10.15
C ASP A 161 13.43 4.61 9.42
N THR A 162 13.07 3.33 9.60
CA THR A 162 13.70 2.17 8.94
C THR A 162 12.67 1.32 8.19
N LYS A 163 13.01 0.85 6.98
CA LYS A 163 12.07 0.16 6.11
C LYS A 163 12.59 -1.23 5.81
N ILE A 164 11.80 -2.22 6.19
CA ILE A 164 11.99 -3.63 5.85
C ILE A 164 11.13 -3.95 4.65
N VAL A 165 11.75 -4.54 3.63
CA VAL A 165 11.04 -5.19 2.54
C VAL A 165 11.18 -6.71 2.70
N VAL A 166 10.03 -7.38 2.87
CA VAL A 166 9.93 -8.83 3.03
C VAL A 166 9.66 -9.48 1.67
N CYS A 167 10.57 -10.36 1.27
CA CYS A 167 10.54 -11.10 0.01
C CYS A 167 10.20 -12.57 0.29
N PRO A 168 9.19 -13.16 -0.38
CA PRO A 168 8.98 -14.60 -0.33
C PRO A 168 10.05 -15.35 -1.14
N PRO A 169 10.28 -16.64 -0.88
CA PRO A 169 11.08 -17.50 -1.75
C PRO A 169 10.44 -17.65 -3.14
N GLY A 170 11.25 -17.89 -4.16
CA GLY A 170 10.74 -18.28 -5.48
C GLY A 170 10.33 -17.14 -6.40
N LEU A 171 10.70 -15.89 -6.08
CA LEU A 171 10.37 -14.71 -6.89
C LEU A 171 10.82 -14.78 -8.36
N GLY A 172 11.74 -15.68 -8.76
CA GLY A 172 12.08 -15.90 -10.17
C GLY A 172 12.37 -14.60 -10.93
N ASP A 173 11.70 -14.41 -12.07
CA ASP A 173 11.76 -13.17 -12.85
C ASP A 173 10.91 -12.03 -12.25
N GLU A 174 10.02 -12.32 -11.30
CA GLU A 174 9.26 -11.32 -10.52
C GLU A 174 10.13 -10.54 -9.53
N VAL A 175 11.37 -10.97 -9.30
CA VAL A 175 12.42 -10.10 -8.74
C VAL A 175 12.51 -8.80 -9.54
N GLN A 176 12.23 -8.85 -10.85
CA GLN A 176 12.13 -7.66 -11.70
C GLN A 176 10.81 -6.89 -11.54
N SER A 177 9.71 -7.54 -11.16
CA SER A 177 8.45 -6.85 -10.81
C SER A 177 8.59 -6.02 -9.52
N ILE A 178 9.45 -6.45 -8.60
CA ILE A 178 9.87 -5.66 -7.42
C ILE A 178 10.77 -4.45 -7.85
N LYS A 179 11.28 -4.42 -9.10
CA LYS A 179 12.17 -3.34 -9.59
C LYS A 179 11.41 -2.11 -10.04
N ALA A 180 11.31 -1.16 -9.12
CA ALA A 180 11.97 0.15 -9.21
C ALA A 180 11.66 0.93 -7.92
N GLY A 181 10.41 0.90 -7.45
CA GLY A 181 10.03 1.60 -6.22
C GLY A 181 10.44 0.90 -4.91
N ILE A 182 10.28 -0.43 -4.84
CA ILE A 182 10.33 -1.18 -3.56
C ILE A 182 11.76 -1.39 -3.06
N LEU A 183 12.66 -1.88 -3.94
CA LEU A 183 14.06 -2.08 -3.55
C LEU A 183 14.76 -0.75 -3.26
N GLU A 184 14.30 0.36 -3.87
CA GLU A 184 14.86 1.69 -3.65
C GLU A 184 14.53 2.27 -2.27
N ILE A 185 13.41 1.87 -1.66
CA ILE A 185 13.01 2.33 -0.32
C ILE A 185 13.59 1.47 0.81
N ALA A 186 14.01 0.24 0.51
CA ALA A 186 14.48 -0.70 1.53
C ALA A 186 15.77 -0.19 2.21
N ASP A 187 15.74 -0.16 3.54
CA ASP A 187 16.93 -0.02 4.39
C ASP A 187 17.43 -1.40 4.83
N ILE A 188 16.53 -2.40 4.91
CA ILE A 188 16.81 -3.82 5.16
C ILE A 188 15.95 -4.68 4.22
N LEU A 189 16.55 -5.72 3.63
CA LEU A 189 15.85 -6.74 2.86
C LEU A 189 15.78 -8.04 3.65
N VAL A 190 14.60 -8.66 3.69
CA VAL A 190 14.39 -9.94 4.41
C VAL A 190 13.82 -10.97 3.45
N VAL A 191 14.53 -12.07 3.24
CA VAL A 191 13.98 -13.27 2.59
C VAL A 191 13.40 -14.17 3.69
N ASN A 192 12.08 -14.13 3.85
CA ASN A 192 11.38 -14.94 4.85
C ASN A 192 11.04 -16.32 4.27
N LYS A 193 10.68 -17.29 5.13
CA LYS A 193 10.50 -18.70 4.79
C LYS A 193 11.78 -19.32 4.21
N ALA A 194 12.91 -18.97 4.84
CA ALA A 194 14.25 -19.38 4.40
C ALA A 194 14.53 -20.89 4.51
N ASP A 195 13.66 -21.62 5.21
CA ASP A 195 13.57 -23.08 5.25
C ASP A 195 13.19 -23.71 3.90
N SER A 196 12.59 -22.92 3.00
CA SER A 196 12.23 -23.36 1.66
C SER A 196 13.48 -23.66 0.81
N PRO A 197 13.55 -24.80 0.10
CA PRO A 197 14.69 -25.13 -0.77
C PRO A 197 14.98 -24.08 -1.86
N ILE A 198 13.95 -23.32 -2.28
CA ILE A 198 14.06 -22.27 -3.31
C ILE A 198 14.45 -20.89 -2.74
N ALA A 199 14.53 -20.74 -1.41
CA ALA A 199 14.84 -19.44 -0.79
C ALA A 199 16.28 -18.98 -1.05
N ARG A 200 17.22 -19.93 -1.17
CA ARG A 200 18.64 -19.62 -1.40
C ARG A 200 18.86 -18.80 -2.66
N ARG A 201 18.17 -19.17 -3.75
CA ARG A 201 18.26 -18.44 -5.02
C ARG A 201 17.78 -16.99 -4.85
N THR A 202 16.61 -16.79 -4.24
CA THR A 202 16.07 -15.45 -3.96
C THR A 202 17.01 -14.62 -3.09
N TYR A 203 17.64 -15.22 -2.09
CA TYR A 203 18.64 -14.56 -1.25
C TYR A 203 19.85 -14.08 -2.05
N ASP A 204 20.42 -14.95 -2.89
CA ASP A 204 21.59 -14.63 -3.71
C ASP A 204 21.26 -13.51 -4.73
N ASP A 205 20.08 -13.57 -5.34
CA ASP A 205 19.57 -12.54 -6.27
C ASP A 205 19.41 -11.18 -5.56
N MET A 206 18.79 -11.15 -4.37
CA MET A 206 18.61 -9.93 -3.58
C MET A 206 19.96 -9.35 -3.13
N ARG A 207 20.92 -10.18 -2.76
CA ARG A 207 22.26 -9.75 -2.37
C ARG A 207 23.02 -9.14 -3.54
N ALA A 208 22.88 -9.72 -4.74
CA ALA A 208 23.45 -9.15 -5.95
C ALA A 208 22.82 -7.77 -6.27
N LEU A 209 21.49 -7.66 -6.20
CA LEU A 209 20.78 -6.41 -6.46
C LEU A 209 21.08 -5.32 -5.42
N SER A 210 21.17 -5.67 -4.14
CA SER A 210 21.52 -4.73 -3.08
C SER A 210 22.89 -4.07 -3.33
N ARG A 211 23.88 -4.83 -3.83
CA ARG A 211 25.23 -4.31 -4.16
C ARG A 211 25.25 -3.35 -5.36
N LEU A 212 24.26 -3.44 -6.26
CA LEU A 212 24.14 -2.50 -7.38
C LEU A 212 23.63 -1.13 -6.91
N ARG A 213 23.00 -1.04 -5.73
CA ARG A 213 22.58 0.23 -5.14
C ARG A 213 23.79 0.96 -4.58
N ARG A 214 24.08 2.14 -5.12
CA ARG A 214 25.11 3.05 -4.60
C ARG A 214 24.47 4.02 -3.60
N ARG A 215 24.28 3.60 -2.34
CA ARG A 215 24.08 4.52 -1.22
C ARG A 215 25.35 4.53 -0.36
N PRO A 216 26.21 5.56 -0.47
CA PRO A 216 27.48 5.58 0.24
C PRO A 216 27.31 5.60 1.77
N GLU A 217 26.17 6.08 2.27
CA GLU A 217 25.88 6.18 3.71
C GLU A 217 25.32 4.91 4.37
N TRP A 218 24.75 3.96 3.62
CA TRP A 218 24.21 2.73 4.21
C TRP A 218 24.25 1.54 3.25
N SER A 219 24.88 0.45 3.69
CA SER A 219 24.86 -0.83 2.97
C SER A 219 23.63 -1.62 3.41
N VAL A 220 22.72 -1.89 2.48
CA VAL A 220 21.42 -2.53 2.77
C VAL A 220 21.64 -4.02 3.02
N PRO A 221 21.52 -4.51 4.27
CA PRO A 221 21.71 -5.92 4.55
C PRO A 221 20.56 -6.73 3.94
N VAL A 222 20.90 -7.93 3.48
CA VAL A 222 19.94 -8.95 3.06
C VAL A 222 20.01 -10.07 4.09
N LEU A 223 18.92 -10.28 4.81
CA LEU A 223 18.80 -11.27 5.88
C LEU A 223 17.85 -12.39 5.48
N ARG A 224 18.03 -13.55 6.10
CA ARG A 224 17.16 -14.72 5.94
C ARG A 224 16.44 -14.95 7.25
N THR A 225 15.14 -15.21 7.19
CA THR A 225 14.33 -15.49 8.39
C THR A 225 13.41 -16.67 8.16
N VAL A 226 13.10 -17.38 9.24
CA VAL A 226 12.00 -18.33 9.32
C VAL A 226 11.10 -17.86 10.46
N ALA A 227 10.15 -16.99 10.13
CA ALA A 227 9.32 -16.31 11.14
C ALA A 227 8.56 -17.28 12.08
N THR A 228 8.23 -18.49 11.60
CA THR A 228 7.53 -19.50 12.39
C THR A 228 8.40 -20.19 13.44
N THR A 229 9.72 -20.24 13.26
CA THR A 229 10.65 -20.86 14.22
C THR A 229 11.50 -19.85 14.98
N GLY A 230 11.51 -18.58 14.54
CA GLY A 230 12.32 -17.52 15.12
C GLY A 230 13.75 -17.44 14.56
N GLU A 231 14.13 -18.30 13.62
CA GLU A 231 15.46 -18.26 13.01
C GLU A 231 15.68 -16.93 12.25
N GLY A 232 16.82 -16.27 12.50
CA GLY A 232 17.18 -15.01 11.84
C GLY A 232 16.52 -13.75 12.45
N ILE A 233 15.64 -13.91 13.44
CA ILE A 233 14.87 -12.79 14.01
C ILE A 233 15.76 -11.93 14.90
N ASP A 234 16.64 -12.52 15.70
CA ASP A 234 17.56 -11.77 16.55
C ASP A 234 18.54 -10.93 15.73
N GLU A 235 19.06 -11.50 14.63
CA GLU A 235 19.91 -10.79 13.67
C GLU A 235 19.16 -9.64 12.98
N LEU A 236 17.87 -9.82 12.70
CA LEU A 236 17.02 -8.76 12.17
C LEU A 236 16.82 -7.62 13.17
N VAL A 237 16.60 -7.93 14.45
CA VAL A 237 16.51 -6.91 15.51
C VAL A 237 17.82 -6.15 15.67
N ASP A 238 18.96 -6.84 15.58
CA ASP A 238 20.27 -6.21 15.65
C ASP A 238 20.50 -5.26 14.46
N ALA A 239 20.20 -5.69 13.24
CA ALA A 239 20.30 -4.87 12.05
C ALA A 239 19.39 -3.62 12.11
N LEU A 240 18.19 -3.75 12.69
CA LEU A 240 17.31 -2.60 12.97
C LEU A 240 17.98 -1.61 13.93
N GLY A 241 18.61 -2.11 14.99
CA GLY A 241 19.36 -1.29 15.95
C GLY A 241 20.57 -0.60 15.33
N GLU A 242 21.30 -1.29 14.43
CA GLU A 242 22.43 -0.72 13.69
C GLU A 242 21.98 0.41 12.76
N HIS A 243 20.91 0.20 11.99
CA HIS A 243 20.36 1.24 11.12
C HIS A 243 19.86 2.44 11.93
N ALA A 244 19.18 2.21 13.06
CA ALA A 244 18.74 3.30 13.94
C ALA A 244 19.91 4.13 14.49
N LYS A 245 21.06 3.51 14.76
CA LYS A 245 22.28 4.22 15.19
C LYS A 245 22.91 5.03 14.04
N ALA A 246 22.90 4.48 12.82
CA ALA A 246 23.50 5.13 11.65
C ALA A 246 22.64 6.29 11.12
N ALA A 247 21.34 6.09 10.96
CA ALA A 247 20.42 7.07 10.39
C ALA A 247 19.77 8.00 11.42
N GLY A 248 19.74 7.60 12.70
CA GLY A 248 19.01 8.29 13.76
C GLY A 248 17.53 7.92 13.83
N LYS A 249 16.89 8.22 14.97
CA LYS A 249 15.44 8.09 15.17
C LYS A 249 14.72 9.40 14.81
N GLY A 250 13.45 9.31 14.41
CA GLY A 250 12.63 10.48 14.10
C GLY A 250 12.96 11.16 12.77
N THR A 251 13.76 10.54 11.90
CA THR A 251 14.05 11.05 10.55
C THR A 251 12.79 11.22 9.70
N ARG A 252 11.73 10.44 10.00
CA ARG A 252 10.39 10.63 9.42
C ARG A 252 9.81 12.03 9.65
N LEU A 253 10.09 12.66 10.79
CA LEU A 253 9.50 13.96 11.17
C LEU A 253 10.07 15.08 10.28
N ALA A 254 11.40 15.10 10.12
CA ALA A 254 12.08 16.07 9.25
C ALA A 254 11.62 15.95 7.79
N ARG A 255 11.44 14.72 7.31
CA ARG A 255 10.96 14.44 5.95
C ARG A 255 9.51 14.87 5.71
N ARG A 256 8.62 14.65 6.68
CA ARG A 256 7.22 15.14 6.62
C ARG A 256 7.15 16.67 6.64
N ALA A 257 7.97 17.32 7.46
CA ALA A 257 8.05 18.80 7.50
C ALA A 257 8.53 19.39 6.16
N GLY A 258 9.54 18.78 5.53
CA GLY A 258 10.03 19.20 4.22
C GLY A 258 9.00 19.07 3.09
N MET A 259 8.18 18.01 3.11
CA MET A 259 7.11 17.81 2.12
C MET A 259 5.95 18.80 2.30
N ALA A 260 5.56 19.11 3.54
CA ALA A 260 4.53 20.12 3.82
C ALA A 260 4.96 21.54 3.40
N ALA A 261 6.26 21.86 3.52
CA ALA A 261 6.80 23.13 3.03
C ALA A 261 6.84 23.20 1.49
N GLY A 262 7.14 22.08 0.82
CA GLY A 262 7.18 22.00 -0.64
C GLY A 262 5.80 22.14 -1.31
N THR A 263 4.76 21.56 -0.71
CA THR A 263 3.38 21.67 -1.22
C THR A 263 2.78 23.07 -1.03
N ALA A 264 3.14 23.76 0.05
CA ALA A 264 2.76 25.16 0.28
C ALA A 264 3.40 26.11 -0.76
N ALA A 265 4.63 25.83 -1.20
CA ALA A 265 5.33 26.63 -2.21
C ALA A 265 4.77 26.46 -3.64
N SER A 266 4.14 25.32 -3.95
CA SER A 266 3.49 25.08 -5.25
C SER A 266 2.05 25.62 -5.36
N GLY A 267 1.47 26.11 -4.26
CA GLY A 267 0.08 26.57 -4.18
C GLY A 267 -0.15 28.06 -4.46
N GLY A 268 0.89 28.82 -4.84
CA GLY A 268 0.81 30.27 -4.98
C GLY A 268 1.32 30.78 -6.33
N ALA A 269 0.47 30.77 -7.36
CA ALA A 269 0.39 31.80 -8.41
C ALA A 269 -0.62 31.39 -9.50
N SER A 270 -1.80 32.01 -9.48
CA SER A 270 -2.58 32.23 -10.70
C SER A 270 -3.12 33.65 -10.67
N SER A 271 -2.42 34.55 -11.36
CA SER A 271 -2.96 35.84 -11.79
C SER A 271 -2.37 36.17 -13.16
N ASN A 272 -3.29 36.24 -14.14
CA ASN A 272 -3.22 36.75 -15.51
C ASN A 272 -1.95 37.45 -16.01
N ALA A 273 -1.51 37.06 -17.22
CA ALA A 273 -1.29 37.98 -18.34
C ALA A 273 -1.24 37.24 -19.67
N ALA A 274 -1.99 37.73 -20.66
CA ALA A 274 -1.93 37.32 -22.06
C ALA A 274 -0.82 38.10 -22.79
N ALA A 275 0.01 37.42 -23.59
CA ALA A 275 0.56 37.91 -24.85
C ALA A 275 1.33 36.81 -25.60
N SER A 276 1.16 36.85 -26.92
CA SER A 276 1.68 36.02 -28.02
C SER A 276 3.20 35.80 -28.12
N SER A 277 3.62 34.62 -28.60
CA SER A 277 4.30 34.37 -29.89
C SER A 277 5.38 33.26 -29.85
N ASP A 278 5.36 32.44 -30.91
CA ASP A 278 6.37 31.52 -31.46
C ASP A 278 6.93 30.31 -30.67
N SER A 279 6.48 29.14 -31.14
CA SER A 279 7.18 27.83 -31.18
C SER A 279 8.59 27.89 -31.81
N PRO A 280 9.48 26.87 -31.67
CA PRO A 280 9.18 25.44 -31.42
C PRO A 280 10.12 24.73 -30.41
N THR A 281 9.67 23.61 -29.82
CA THR A 281 10.48 22.38 -29.57
C THR A 281 9.68 21.31 -28.82
N GLY A 282 9.47 20.17 -29.51
CA GLY A 282 9.27 18.78 -29.02
C GLY A 282 8.36 18.48 -27.81
N PRO A 283 7.32 17.63 -27.95
CA PRO A 283 6.47 17.29 -26.81
C PRO A 283 7.21 16.35 -25.85
N LYS A 284 7.51 16.86 -24.65
CA LYS A 284 7.68 16.04 -23.43
C LYS A 284 6.30 15.49 -23.05
N ARG A 285 6.13 14.18 -23.07
CA ARG A 285 4.92 13.48 -22.61
C ARG A 285 4.72 13.71 -21.11
N ALA A 286 3.63 14.39 -20.76
CA ALA A 286 3.04 14.41 -19.42
C ALA A 286 2.33 13.07 -19.13
N PRO A 287 2.12 12.69 -17.86
CA PRO A 287 1.33 11.51 -17.50
C PRO A 287 -0.12 11.66 -18.00
N ALA A 288 -0.66 10.60 -18.60
CA ALA A 288 -1.92 10.61 -19.35
C ALA A 288 -3.15 10.89 -18.46
N ALA A 289 -3.97 11.86 -18.88
CA ALA A 289 -5.33 12.06 -18.42
C ALA A 289 -6.25 10.95 -18.96
N HIS A 290 -7.38 10.69 -18.29
CA HIS A 290 -8.39 9.73 -18.73
C HIS A 290 -8.93 10.10 -20.12
N ALA A 291 -9.02 9.13 -21.03
CA ALA A 291 -9.54 9.34 -22.38
C ALA A 291 -11.05 9.63 -22.36
N SER A 292 -11.52 10.57 -23.18
CA SER A 292 -12.95 10.89 -23.33
C SER A 292 -13.65 9.85 -24.20
N ASP A 293 -14.99 9.77 -24.12
CA ASP A 293 -15.79 8.89 -24.98
C ASP A 293 -15.57 9.19 -26.47
N ASP A 294 -15.38 10.47 -26.82
CA ASP A 294 -15.07 10.89 -28.19
C ASP A 294 -13.74 10.31 -28.68
N GLU A 295 -12.68 10.36 -27.86
CA GLU A 295 -11.38 9.77 -28.18
C GLU A 295 -11.46 8.24 -28.33
N LEU A 296 -12.30 7.60 -27.51
CA LEU A 296 -12.55 6.16 -27.58
C LEU A 296 -13.24 5.78 -28.90
N PHE A 297 -14.28 6.49 -29.30
CA PHE A 297 -14.98 6.23 -30.56
C PHE A 297 -14.12 6.56 -31.79
N GLU A 298 -13.29 7.61 -31.72
CA GLU A 298 -12.32 7.92 -32.78
C GLU A 298 -11.28 6.80 -32.95
N ALA A 299 -10.72 6.29 -31.84
CA ALA A 299 -9.77 5.18 -31.87
C ALA A 299 -10.39 3.91 -32.47
N MET A 300 -11.62 3.58 -32.11
CA MET A 300 -12.35 2.44 -32.67
C MET A 300 -12.56 2.58 -34.19
N ARG A 301 -12.96 3.78 -34.67
CA ARG A 301 -13.10 4.04 -36.11
C ARG A 301 -11.76 3.89 -36.82
N ALA A 302 -10.67 4.38 -36.24
CA ALA A 302 -9.33 4.27 -36.81
C ALA A 302 -8.87 2.80 -36.92
N TRP A 303 -9.06 1.99 -35.87
CA TRP A 303 -8.73 0.57 -35.91
C TRP A 303 -9.54 -0.19 -36.96
N ARG A 304 -10.83 0.12 -37.09
CA ARG A 304 -11.68 -0.47 -38.13
C ARG A 304 -11.28 -0.05 -39.54
N ALA A 305 -10.96 1.21 -39.76
CA ALA A 305 -10.45 1.70 -41.04
C ALA A 305 -9.13 1.01 -41.43
N ALA A 306 -8.34 0.60 -40.44
CA ALA A 306 -7.13 -0.21 -40.62
C ALA A 306 -7.41 -1.72 -40.82
N GLY A 307 -8.68 -2.14 -40.93
CA GLY A 307 -9.08 -3.53 -41.14
C GLY A 307 -8.97 -4.42 -39.91
N LYS A 308 -8.81 -3.86 -38.71
CA LYS A 308 -8.71 -4.62 -37.46
C LYS A 308 -10.10 -5.00 -36.95
N GLY A 309 -10.23 -6.20 -36.39
CA GLY A 309 -11.36 -6.55 -35.54
C GLY A 309 -11.36 -5.69 -34.27
N VAL A 310 -12.54 -5.19 -33.87
CA VAL A 310 -12.72 -4.34 -32.69
C VAL A 310 -13.90 -4.85 -31.88
N ALA A 311 -13.77 -4.86 -30.56
CA ALA A 311 -14.85 -5.10 -29.62
C ALA A 311 -14.99 -3.92 -28.65
N LEU A 312 -16.22 -3.71 -28.19
CA LEU A 312 -16.57 -2.73 -27.17
C LEU A 312 -17.10 -3.49 -25.95
N ALA A 313 -16.53 -3.20 -24.80
CA ALA A 313 -16.99 -3.65 -23.51
C ALA A 313 -17.66 -2.48 -22.77
N THR A 314 -18.89 -2.69 -22.33
CA THR A 314 -19.72 -1.68 -21.66
C THR A 314 -20.13 -2.19 -20.29
N VAL A 315 -19.88 -1.40 -19.25
CA VAL A 315 -20.43 -1.69 -17.92
C VAL A 315 -21.94 -1.48 -17.96
N VAL A 316 -22.72 -2.57 -17.93
CA VAL A 316 -24.18 -2.50 -18.03
C VAL A 316 -24.86 -2.41 -16.67
N ARG A 317 -24.26 -3.01 -15.63
CA ARG A 317 -24.76 -2.94 -14.25
C ARG A 317 -23.64 -2.99 -13.23
N THR A 318 -23.85 -2.31 -12.11
CA THR A 318 -22.97 -2.38 -10.94
C THR A 318 -23.78 -2.62 -9.67
N TRP A 319 -23.27 -3.42 -8.75
CA TRP A 319 -23.82 -3.61 -7.41
C TRP A 319 -22.74 -3.35 -6.38
N GLY A 320 -23.05 -2.61 -5.31
CA GLY A 320 -22.06 -2.24 -4.29
C GLY A 320 -21.07 -1.17 -4.78
N SER A 321 -19.86 -1.13 -4.21
CA SER A 321 -18.84 -0.14 -4.55
C SER A 321 -18.09 -0.53 -5.83
N SER A 322 -18.54 -0.01 -6.98
CA SER A 322 -17.82 -0.15 -8.25
C SER A 322 -16.90 1.06 -8.49
N PRO A 323 -15.63 0.85 -8.90
CA PRO A 323 -14.70 1.92 -9.25
C PRO A 323 -15.06 2.69 -10.53
N ARG A 324 -16.00 2.19 -11.34
CA ARG A 324 -16.47 2.79 -12.59
C ARG A 324 -18.00 2.76 -12.64
N ALA A 325 -18.61 3.82 -13.18
CA ALA A 325 -20.05 3.94 -13.30
C ALA A 325 -20.60 3.06 -14.45
N GLU A 326 -21.87 2.69 -14.35
CA GLU A 326 -22.61 2.13 -15.50
C GLU A 326 -22.48 3.06 -16.72
N GLY A 327 -22.28 2.47 -17.89
CA GLY A 327 -21.93 3.17 -19.12
C GLY A 327 -20.43 3.36 -19.35
N SER A 328 -19.55 2.98 -18.41
CA SER A 328 -18.10 3.00 -18.66
C SER A 328 -17.71 2.05 -19.78
N LEU A 329 -16.81 2.51 -20.66
CA LEU A 329 -16.44 1.83 -21.89
C LEU A 329 -14.97 1.39 -21.90
N LEU A 330 -14.71 0.25 -22.53
CA LEU A 330 -13.39 -0.24 -22.88
C LEU A 330 -13.44 -0.77 -24.31
N ALA A 331 -12.69 -0.14 -25.21
CA ALA A 331 -12.50 -0.59 -26.59
C ALA A 331 -11.25 -1.46 -26.67
N VAL A 332 -11.34 -2.59 -27.38
CA VAL A 332 -10.24 -3.55 -27.57
C VAL A 332 -10.12 -3.86 -29.06
N GLU A 333 -8.90 -3.87 -29.59
CA GLU A 333 -8.61 -4.28 -30.97
C GLU A 333 -7.94 -5.65 -31.03
N GLN A 334 -8.00 -6.30 -32.20
CA GLN A 334 -7.56 -7.68 -32.43
C GLN A 334 -6.11 -7.99 -32.03
N GLY A 335 -5.22 -7.00 -32.02
CA GLY A 335 -3.82 -7.11 -31.55
C GLY A 335 -3.63 -6.95 -30.05
N GLY A 336 -4.70 -6.80 -29.26
CA GLY A 336 -4.68 -6.65 -27.81
C GLY A 336 -4.49 -5.21 -27.31
N GLY A 337 -4.37 -4.23 -28.22
CA GLY A 337 -4.45 -2.82 -27.86
C GLY A 337 -5.83 -2.46 -27.31
N PHE A 338 -5.88 -1.57 -26.32
CA PHE A 338 -7.15 -1.16 -25.72
C PHE A 338 -7.13 0.31 -25.30
N LEU A 339 -8.32 0.90 -25.18
CA LEU A 339 -8.53 2.26 -24.72
C LEU A 339 -9.81 2.33 -23.88
N GLY A 340 -9.78 3.06 -22.77
CA GLY A 340 -10.88 3.11 -21.80
C GLY A 340 -10.65 2.17 -20.61
N SER A 341 -11.69 1.98 -19.81
CA SER A 341 -11.63 1.17 -18.58
C SER A 341 -13.03 0.84 -18.07
N VAL A 342 -13.25 -0.42 -17.67
CA VAL A 342 -14.51 -0.90 -17.08
C VAL A 342 -14.44 -1.04 -15.55
N SER A 343 -13.25 -1.08 -14.95
CA SER A 343 -13.10 -1.24 -13.49
C SER A 343 -11.91 -0.49 -12.87
N GLY A 344 -11.18 0.30 -13.64
CA GLY A 344 -9.98 1.02 -13.18
C GLY A 344 -8.73 0.16 -13.03
N GLY A 345 -8.71 -1.07 -13.56
CA GLY A 345 -7.53 -1.94 -13.65
C GLY A 345 -7.69 -3.35 -13.05
N CYS A 346 -8.84 -3.67 -12.42
CA CYS A 346 -9.04 -4.94 -11.69
C CYS A 346 -9.45 -6.11 -12.60
N VAL A 347 -10.37 -5.90 -13.53
CA VAL A 347 -10.90 -6.96 -14.44
C VAL A 347 -10.61 -6.70 -15.91
N GLU A 348 -9.87 -5.64 -16.24
CA GLU A 348 -9.51 -5.27 -17.61
C GLU A 348 -8.82 -6.42 -18.35
N GLY A 349 -7.91 -7.15 -17.69
CA GLY A 349 -7.26 -8.31 -18.31
C GLY A 349 -8.24 -9.40 -18.75
N ALA A 350 -9.18 -9.78 -17.88
CA ALA A 350 -10.19 -10.79 -18.19
C ALA A 350 -11.15 -10.30 -19.29
N VAL A 351 -11.57 -9.03 -19.23
CA VAL A 351 -12.45 -8.42 -20.23
C VAL A 351 -11.75 -8.32 -21.59
N ILE A 352 -10.45 -8.01 -21.63
CA ILE A 352 -9.65 -7.98 -22.87
C ILE A 352 -9.54 -9.39 -23.47
N SER A 353 -9.25 -10.41 -22.65
CA SER A 353 -9.20 -11.81 -23.11
C SER A 353 -10.52 -12.23 -23.76
N GLU A 354 -11.65 -11.96 -23.11
CA GLU A 354 -12.98 -12.25 -23.64
C GLU A 354 -13.29 -11.43 -24.90
N ALA A 355 -12.90 -10.15 -24.95
CA ALA A 355 -13.09 -9.29 -26.12
C ALA A 355 -12.34 -9.82 -27.36
N LEU A 356 -11.15 -10.41 -27.19
CA LEU A 356 -10.42 -11.04 -28.30
C LEU A 356 -11.16 -12.28 -28.83
N GLU A 357 -11.82 -13.04 -27.97
CA GLU A 357 -12.67 -14.16 -28.40
C GLU A 357 -13.92 -13.67 -29.14
N VAL A 358 -14.59 -12.63 -28.62
CA VAL A 358 -15.74 -11.99 -29.28
C VAL A 358 -15.37 -11.43 -30.65
N ILE A 359 -14.16 -10.90 -30.82
CA ILE A 359 -13.66 -10.46 -32.12
C ILE A 359 -13.53 -11.65 -33.08
N ALA A 360 -13.01 -12.78 -32.60
CA ALA A 360 -12.75 -13.97 -33.40
C ALA A 360 -14.04 -14.70 -33.82
N ASP A 361 -14.97 -14.92 -32.89
CA ASP A 361 -16.19 -15.71 -33.12
C ASP A 361 -17.42 -14.87 -33.50
N GLY A 362 -17.37 -13.55 -33.26
CA GLY A 362 -18.45 -12.59 -33.55
C GLY A 362 -19.65 -12.66 -32.61
N LYS A 363 -19.60 -13.44 -31.52
CA LYS A 363 -20.72 -13.66 -30.60
C LYS A 363 -20.58 -12.74 -29.38
N PRO A 364 -21.58 -11.90 -29.06
CA PRO A 364 -21.51 -11.05 -27.87
C PRO A 364 -21.60 -11.88 -26.59
N ARG A 365 -20.99 -11.38 -25.51
CA ARG A 365 -20.89 -12.06 -24.21
C ARG A 365 -21.30 -11.13 -23.08
N MET A 366 -21.99 -11.70 -22.09
CA MET A 366 -22.28 -11.02 -20.82
C MET A 366 -21.36 -11.61 -19.75
N LEU A 367 -20.50 -10.78 -19.20
CA LEU A 367 -19.54 -11.17 -18.18
C LEU A 367 -20.03 -10.64 -16.83
N GLU A 368 -20.07 -11.49 -15.82
CA GLU A 368 -20.38 -11.09 -14.45
C GLU A 368 -19.16 -11.31 -13.58
N PHE A 369 -18.73 -10.23 -12.95
CA PHE A 369 -17.52 -10.15 -12.16
C PHE A 369 -17.93 -9.78 -10.75
N GLY A 370 -17.75 -10.70 -9.79
CA GLY A 370 -17.81 -10.39 -8.37
C GLY A 370 -18.02 -11.63 -7.50
N VAL A 371 -18.10 -11.43 -6.19
CA VAL A 371 -18.03 -12.54 -5.22
C VAL A 371 -19.32 -13.36 -5.22
N SER A 372 -19.24 -14.58 -5.71
CA SER A 372 -20.05 -15.72 -5.23
C SER A 372 -19.10 -16.65 -4.46
N ASP A 373 -19.58 -17.14 -3.32
CA ASP A 373 -18.81 -17.69 -2.19
C ASP A 373 -17.97 -18.96 -2.43
N GLU A 374 -17.63 -19.34 -3.66
CA GLU A 374 -16.83 -20.56 -3.90
C GLU A 374 -15.72 -20.46 -4.95
N GLN A 375 -15.50 -19.32 -5.62
CA GLN A 375 -14.46 -19.20 -6.67
C GLN A 375 -13.64 -17.89 -6.66
N ALA A 376 -13.53 -17.23 -5.51
CA ALA A 376 -12.98 -15.88 -5.36
C ALA A 376 -11.45 -15.69 -5.57
N TRP A 377 -10.72 -16.63 -6.19
CA TRP A 377 -9.26 -16.52 -6.37
C TRP A 377 -8.79 -16.32 -7.80
N GLU A 378 -9.64 -16.46 -8.82
CA GLU A 378 -9.21 -16.37 -10.23
C GLU A 378 -9.44 -15.02 -10.92
N VAL A 379 -10.22 -14.10 -10.34
CA VAL A 379 -10.56 -12.83 -11.00
C VAL A 379 -10.50 -11.69 -9.98
N GLY A 380 -9.39 -10.96 -9.97
CA GLY A 380 -8.99 -9.98 -8.96
C GLY A 380 -9.94 -8.80 -8.75
N LEU A 381 -11.08 -9.02 -8.11
CA LEU A 381 -12.02 -7.99 -7.68
C LEU A 381 -11.83 -7.70 -6.19
N ALA A 382 -11.01 -6.68 -5.90
CA ALA A 382 -10.68 -6.28 -4.53
C ALA A 382 -11.73 -5.37 -3.87
N CYS A 383 -12.85 -5.11 -4.54
CA CYS A 383 -13.95 -4.30 -4.04
C CYS A 383 -15.17 -5.22 -4.00
N GLY A 384 -15.84 -5.39 -2.86
CA GLY A 384 -17.00 -6.27 -2.69
C GLY A 384 -18.26 -5.88 -3.49
N GLY A 385 -18.10 -5.21 -4.63
CA GLY A 385 -19.13 -4.99 -5.63
C GLY A 385 -19.11 -6.06 -6.71
N LYS A 386 -20.23 -6.15 -7.42
CA LYS A 386 -20.35 -6.93 -8.65
C LYS A 386 -20.42 -5.96 -9.82
N VAL A 387 -19.78 -6.29 -10.93
CA VAL A 387 -19.91 -5.57 -12.19
C VAL A 387 -20.32 -6.53 -13.27
N GLN A 388 -21.31 -6.14 -14.05
CA GLN A 388 -21.73 -6.85 -15.24
C GLN A 388 -21.29 -6.06 -16.45
N VAL A 389 -20.51 -6.71 -17.32
CA VAL A 389 -19.90 -6.11 -18.50
C VAL A 389 -20.44 -6.84 -19.73
N TYR A 390 -21.05 -6.08 -20.63
CA TYR A 390 -21.47 -6.59 -21.93
C TYR A 390 -20.37 -6.33 -22.94
N VAL A 391 -19.92 -7.38 -23.64
CA VAL A 391 -18.86 -7.30 -24.64
C VAL A 391 -19.44 -7.68 -26.00
N GLU A 392 -19.29 -6.80 -26.97
CA GLU A 392 -19.79 -7.01 -28.33
C GLU A 392 -18.76 -6.63 -29.39
N ARG A 393 -18.80 -7.34 -30.52
CA ARG A 393 -17.98 -7.00 -31.69
C ARG A 393 -18.57 -5.78 -32.37
N VAL A 394 -17.72 -4.82 -32.71
CA VAL A 394 -18.12 -3.60 -33.41
C VAL A 394 -18.07 -3.89 -34.91
N GLY A 395 -19.26 -4.11 -35.47
CA GLY A 395 -19.51 -4.55 -36.85
C GLY A 395 -19.33 -3.49 -37.90
#